data_AF-A0A960Q8P0-F1
#
_entry.id   AF-A0A960Q8P0-F1
#
_cell.length_a   1.000
_cell.length_b   1.000
_cell.length_c   1.000
_cell.angle_alpha   90.00
_cell.angle_beta   90.00
_cell.angle_gamma   90.00
#
_symmetry.space_group_name_H-M   'P 1'
#
loop_
_entity.id
_entity.type
_entity.pdbx_description
1 polymer ?
#
loop_
_entity_poly.entity_id
_entity_poly.type
_entity_poly.pdbx_seq_one_letter_code
_entity_poly.pdbx_strand_id
1 'polypeptide(L)'
;TFEDVTARAGLGTAWGNALGVIAADLDGDHWTDLYVANDSTANQMWINGHDSTFTDQALLGGSALSREGKAQASMGVDAADFDADGDVDLFMTHLNNETNTLYLNRGDGLFEDRGLELGLSSPSLPYTAFGTRWFDYDNDGWLDLVVIDGEVKKIWAQDAAGDPLPLKQPGQLFHNLGDGRYEEATAQAGPALTDPVVGRAAALGDVDDDGDLDLVVTVNNGPVRLLLNQAAAGNRWLGVALVDEAGLRVTREAAVAVDLAGGRSLWRRVQTDGSYLAVHDPRVLFGLGADPKLEAVRVVWPDGTTERFAPPPLDAYSTLHRGGGSLVAP
;
A
#
# COMPACT_ATOMS: atom_id res chain seq x y z
N THR A 1 -5.40 -14.43 28.22
CA THR A 1 -4.90 -15.69 27.63
C THR A 1 -5.19 -15.64 26.14
N PHE A 2 -4.29 -16.15 25.31
CA PHE A 2 -4.58 -16.33 23.87
C PHE A 2 -5.25 -17.70 23.66
N GLU A 3 -6.17 -17.77 22.71
CA GLU A 3 -6.85 -18.99 22.27
C GLU A 3 -6.71 -19.09 20.74
N ASP A 4 -6.39 -20.28 20.23
CA ASP A 4 -6.38 -20.54 18.80
C ASP A 4 -7.83 -20.66 18.30
N VAL A 5 -8.19 -19.80 17.36
CA VAL A 5 -9.54 -19.70 16.80
C VAL A 5 -9.60 -20.02 15.32
N THR A 6 -8.48 -20.37 14.68
CA THR A 6 -8.35 -20.40 13.22
C THR A 6 -9.38 -21.32 12.57
N ALA A 7 -9.59 -22.51 13.14
CA ALA A 7 -10.58 -23.46 12.64
C ALA A 7 -12.03 -22.96 12.85
N ARG A 8 -12.35 -22.36 14.00
CA ARG A 8 -13.71 -21.85 14.27
C ARG A 8 -14.03 -20.58 13.49
N ALA A 9 -13.01 -19.81 13.15
CA ALA A 9 -13.12 -18.60 12.33
C ALA A 9 -13.22 -18.91 10.82
N GLY A 10 -13.11 -20.18 10.40
CA GLY A 10 -13.23 -20.56 8.98
C GLY A 10 -11.94 -20.44 8.17
N LEU A 11 -10.89 -19.80 8.70
CA LEU A 11 -9.61 -19.57 8.02
C LEU A 11 -8.80 -20.84 7.71
N GLY A 12 -9.14 -21.98 8.35
CA GLY A 12 -8.50 -23.28 8.08
C GLY A 12 -9.05 -24.04 6.87
N THR A 13 -9.98 -23.45 6.10
CA THR A 13 -10.71 -24.12 5.01
C THR A 13 -10.01 -24.05 3.66
N ALA A 14 -9.03 -23.16 3.49
CA ALA A 14 -8.22 -23.03 2.28
C ALA A 14 -6.73 -22.93 2.63
N TRP A 15 -5.87 -23.33 1.68
CA TRP A 15 -4.42 -23.38 1.84
C TRP A 15 -3.74 -22.65 0.69
N GLY A 16 -2.64 -21.96 0.96
CA GLY A 16 -1.86 -21.23 -0.03
C GLY A 16 -0.43 -20.99 0.46
N ASN A 17 0.46 -20.64 -0.46
CA ASN A 17 1.85 -20.30 -0.14
C ASN A 17 1.96 -18.83 0.26
N ALA A 18 1.36 -18.47 1.41
CA ALA A 18 1.22 -17.09 1.84
C ALA A 18 2.58 -16.38 2.02
N LEU A 19 2.74 -15.23 1.38
CA LEU A 19 3.92 -14.36 1.50
C LEU A 19 3.59 -12.94 1.98
N GLY A 20 2.34 -12.50 1.84
CA GLY A 20 1.88 -11.18 2.27
C GLY A 20 0.46 -11.23 2.82
N VAL A 21 0.14 -10.31 3.74
CA VAL A 21 -1.20 -10.15 4.32
C VAL A 21 -1.52 -8.67 4.47
N ILE A 22 -2.78 -8.32 4.18
CA ILE A 22 -3.37 -7.00 4.43
C ILE A 22 -4.58 -7.18 5.34
N ALA A 23 -4.77 -6.25 6.28
CA ALA A 23 -5.98 -6.10 7.07
C ALA A 23 -6.68 -4.78 6.72
N ALA A 24 -7.75 -4.86 5.92
CA ALA A 24 -8.46 -3.70 5.38
C ALA A 24 -9.96 -3.97 5.28
N ASP A 25 -10.76 -2.91 5.20
CA ASP A 25 -12.16 -2.98 4.76
C ASP A 25 -12.14 -3.14 3.23
N LEU A 26 -12.48 -4.34 2.73
CA LEU A 26 -12.38 -4.67 1.31
C LEU A 26 -13.74 -4.68 0.62
N ASP A 27 -14.83 -4.79 1.37
CA ASP A 27 -16.21 -4.79 0.85
C ASP A 27 -17.04 -3.56 1.22
N GLY A 28 -16.45 -2.59 1.93
CA GLY A 28 -17.05 -1.29 2.23
C GLY A 28 -18.01 -1.30 3.42
N ASP A 29 -18.02 -2.36 4.22
CA ASP A 29 -18.92 -2.51 5.36
C ASP A 29 -18.34 -1.97 6.70
N HIS A 30 -17.12 -1.45 6.65
CA HIS A 30 -16.35 -0.91 7.78
C HIS A 30 -15.87 -1.94 8.81
N TRP A 31 -15.82 -3.21 8.43
CA TRP A 31 -15.14 -4.25 9.18
C TRP A 31 -13.83 -4.64 8.52
N THR A 32 -12.91 -5.13 9.36
CA THR A 32 -11.62 -5.58 8.86
C THR A 32 -11.73 -6.96 8.24
N ASP A 33 -11.41 -7.04 6.96
CA ASP A 33 -11.19 -8.25 6.17
C ASP A 33 -9.69 -8.56 6.08
N LEU A 34 -9.37 -9.75 5.55
CA LEU A 34 -7.99 -10.16 5.33
C LEU A 34 -7.76 -10.54 3.86
N TYR A 35 -6.79 -9.90 3.23
CA TYR A 35 -6.29 -10.34 1.93
C TYR A 35 -4.95 -11.06 2.10
N VAL A 36 -4.81 -12.24 1.49
CA VAL A 36 -3.61 -13.07 1.57
C VAL A 36 -3.04 -13.28 0.18
N ALA A 37 -1.85 -12.72 -0.05
CA ALA A 37 -1.07 -12.90 -1.26
C ALA A 37 -0.30 -14.24 -1.19
N ASN A 38 -0.52 -15.10 -2.18
CA ASN A 38 0.05 -16.43 -2.24
C ASN A 38 0.99 -16.61 -3.44
N ASP A 39 2.13 -17.24 -3.21
CA ASP A 39 3.06 -17.60 -4.27
C ASP A 39 2.54 -18.79 -5.10
N SER A 40 2.29 -18.54 -6.38
CA SER A 40 1.99 -19.55 -7.40
C SER A 40 0.69 -20.32 -7.17
N THR A 41 -0.16 -19.83 -6.26
CA THR A 41 -1.53 -20.33 -6.01
C THR A 41 -2.50 -19.15 -5.97
N ALA A 42 -3.81 -19.42 -6.03
CA ALA A 42 -4.80 -18.35 -5.94
C ALA A 42 -4.63 -17.53 -4.65
N ASN A 43 -4.79 -16.21 -4.76
CA ASN A 43 -4.91 -15.33 -3.59
C ASN A 43 -6.23 -15.59 -2.87
N GLN A 44 -6.30 -15.19 -1.60
CA GLN A 44 -7.48 -15.38 -0.75
C GLN A 44 -7.93 -14.04 -0.18
N MET A 45 -9.24 -13.86 -0.07
CA MET A 45 -9.87 -12.64 0.42
C MET A 45 -10.93 -13.04 1.41
N TRP A 46 -10.57 -13.01 2.67
CA TRP A 46 -11.39 -13.46 3.79
C TRP A 46 -12.26 -12.31 4.27
N ILE A 47 -13.52 -12.31 3.84
CA ILE A 47 -14.52 -11.33 4.25
C ILE A 47 -15.07 -11.68 5.62
N ASN A 48 -15.15 -10.67 6.50
CA ASN A 48 -15.56 -10.80 7.88
C ASN A 48 -17.09 -10.95 8.00
N GLY A 49 -17.56 -12.05 8.58
CA GLY A 49 -18.99 -12.32 8.75
C GLY A 49 -19.67 -11.59 9.91
N HIS A 50 -18.94 -10.72 10.63
CA HIS A 50 -19.38 -9.99 11.85
C HIS A 50 -19.78 -10.90 13.03
N ASP A 51 -19.44 -12.18 12.94
CA ASP A 51 -19.74 -13.21 13.94
C ASP A 51 -18.50 -14.01 14.33
N SER A 52 -17.31 -13.40 14.14
CA SER A 52 -15.98 -14.01 14.31
C SER A 52 -15.65 -15.12 13.31
N THR A 53 -16.42 -15.23 12.22
CA THR A 53 -16.09 -16.10 11.08
C THR A 53 -15.65 -15.28 9.88
N PHE A 54 -14.92 -15.92 8.98
CA PHE A 54 -14.46 -15.37 7.72
C PHE A 54 -14.80 -16.32 6.57
N THR A 55 -15.12 -15.75 5.42
CA THR A 55 -15.39 -16.51 4.19
C THR A 55 -14.46 -16.05 3.08
N ASP A 56 -13.75 -16.98 2.44
CA ASP A 56 -12.93 -16.66 1.26
C ASP A 56 -13.82 -16.34 0.05
N GLN A 57 -13.71 -15.11 -0.43
CA GLN A 57 -14.46 -14.57 -1.56
C GLN A 57 -13.57 -14.20 -2.74
N ALA A 58 -12.24 -14.40 -2.69
CA ALA A 58 -11.33 -13.86 -3.71
C ALA A 58 -11.69 -14.30 -5.15
N LEU A 59 -12.13 -15.55 -5.33
CA LEU A 59 -12.48 -16.06 -6.66
C LEU A 59 -13.76 -15.41 -7.21
N LEU A 60 -14.78 -15.23 -6.36
CA LEU A 60 -16.05 -14.62 -6.75
C LEU A 60 -15.94 -13.09 -6.86
N GLY A 61 -15.14 -12.48 -6.00
CA GLY A 61 -14.80 -11.06 -5.98
C GLY A 61 -13.75 -10.67 -7.03
N GLY A 62 -13.22 -11.59 -7.83
CA GLY A 62 -12.32 -11.25 -8.96
C GLY A 62 -10.87 -10.93 -8.57
N SER A 63 -10.49 -11.10 -7.31
CA SER A 63 -9.15 -10.79 -6.78
C SER A 63 -8.26 -12.02 -6.53
N ALA A 64 -8.67 -13.22 -6.94
CA ALA A 64 -7.88 -14.45 -6.71
C ALA A 64 -6.76 -14.73 -7.73
N LEU A 65 -6.94 -14.27 -8.98
CA LEU A 65 -6.15 -14.70 -10.15
C LEU A 65 -5.92 -13.52 -11.09
N SER A 66 -4.93 -13.63 -11.98
CA SER A 66 -4.74 -12.66 -13.06
C SER A 66 -5.98 -12.57 -13.96
N ARG A 67 -6.08 -11.51 -14.76
CA ARG A 67 -7.12 -11.36 -15.79
C ARG A 67 -7.28 -12.57 -16.73
N GLU A 68 -6.21 -13.33 -16.98
CA GLU A 68 -6.22 -14.55 -17.78
C GLU A 68 -6.62 -15.81 -16.99
N GLY A 69 -7.03 -15.66 -15.73
CA GLY A 69 -7.43 -16.75 -14.84
C GLY A 69 -6.26 -17.58 -14.34
N LYS A 70 -5.07 -16.99 -14.19
CA LYS A 70 -3.85 -17.69 -13.75
C LYS A 70 -3.47 -17.30 -12.34
N ALA A 71 -3.06 -18.30 -11.56
CA ALA A 71 -2.33 -18.05 -10.33
C ALA A 71 -0.93 -17.54 -10.68
N GLN A 72 -0.46 -16.55 -9.95
CA GLN A 72 0.84 -15.89 -10.13
C GLN A 72 1.62 -15.95 -8.82
N ALA A 73 2.90 -15.62 -8.85
CA ALA A 73 3.79 -15.62 -7.69
C ALA A 73 3.59 -14.36 -6.82
N SER A 74 2.42 -14.18 -6.20
CA SER A 74 2.13 -12.97 -5.42
C SER A 74 3.02 -12.93 -4.17
N MET A 75 4.00 -12.02 -4.15
CA MET A 75 5.04 -11.95 -3.11
C MET A 75 4.80 -10.79 -2.15
N GLY A 76 4.79 -9.55 -2.64
CA GLY A 76 4.41 -8.37 -1.89
C GLY A 76 2.99 -7.94 -2.22
N VAL A 77 2.34 -7.33 -1.24
CA VAL A 77 0.99 -6.78 -1.36
C VAL A 77 0.93 -5.42 -0.70
N ASP A 78 0.27 -4.45 -1.32
CA ASP A 78 -0.10 -3.21 -0.65
C ASP A 78 -1.55 -2.86 -0.93
N ALA A 79 -2.13 -1.99 -0.11
CA ALA A 79 -3.54 -1.64 -0.18
C ALA A 79 -3.79 -0.16 0.15
N ALA A 80 -4.40 0.56 -0.77
CA ALA A 80 -4.66 2.00 -0.65
C ALA A 80 -5.76 2.47 -1.61
N ASP A 81 -6.34 3.64 -1.32
CA ASP A 81 -7.26 4.35 -2.22
C ASP A 81 -6.42 5.19 -3.20
N PHE A 82 -5.98 4.60 -4.32
CA PHE A 82 -5.03 5.28 -5.22
C PHE A 82 -5.71 6.26 -6.18
N ASP A 83 -7.00 6.06 -6.48
CA ASP A 83 -7.78 6.90 -7.39
C ASP A 83 -8.72 7.88 -6.67
N ALA A 84 -8.69 7.89 -5.33
CA ALA A 84 -9.38 8.82 -4.44
C ALA A 84 -10.91 8.72 -4.51
N ASP A 85 -11.45 7.51 -4.71
CA ASP A 85 -12.88 7.24 -4.75
C ASP A 85 -13.47 6.77 -3.41
N GLY A 86 -12.59 6.48 -2.44
CA GLY A 86 -12.93 6.15 -1.06
C GLY A 86 -13.02 4.65 -0.76
N ASP A 87 -12.74 3.77 -1.72
CA ASP A 87 -12.55 2.34 -1.47
C ASP A 87 -11.06 1.94 -1.45
N VAL A 88 -10.78 0.69 -1.12
CA VAL A 88 -9.40 0.20 -0.97
C VAL A 88 -9.05 -0.73 -2.12
N ASP A 89 -8.08 -0.31 -2.93
CA ASP A 89 -7.50 -1.11 -3.98
C ASP A 89 -6.36 -1.99 -3.49
N LEU A 90 -5.99 -2.99 -4.30
CA LEU A 90 -4.89 -3.91 -3.99
C LEU A 90 -3.85 -3.91 -5.11
N PHE A 91 -2.57 -3.94 -4.74
CA PHE A 91 -1.47 -4.15 -5.69
C PHE A 91 -0.58 -5.29 -5.24
N MET A 92 -0.22 -6.16 -6.17
CA MET A 92 0.61 -7.34 -5.92
C MET A 92 1.81 -7.39 -6.86
N THR A 93 2.93 -7.80 -6.29
CA THR A 93 4.17 -8.03 -7.03
C THR A 93 4.37 -9.48 -7.40
N HIS A 94 4.97 -9.73 -8.55
CA HIS A 94 5.11 -11.04 -9.15
C HIS A 94 6.52 -11.32 -9.68
N LEU A 95 6.74 -12.55 -10.16
CA LEU A 95 7.97 -12.93 -10.85
C LEU A 95 8.09 -12.25 -12.21
N ASN A 96 9.30 -12.26 -12.76
CA ASN A 96 9.46 -11.91 -14.17
C ASN A 96 8.62 -12.82 -15.10
N ASN A 97 8.16 -12.24 -16.21
CA ASN A 97 7.18 -12.81 -17.15
C ASN A 97 5.76 -12.96 -16.59
N GLU A 98 5.52 -12.54 -15.36
CA GLU A 98 4.21 -12.28 -14.80
C GLU A 98 4.06 -10.76 -14.66
N THR A 99 2.85 -10.24 -14.83
CA THR A 99 2.58 -8.82 -14.64
C THR A 99 2.36 -8.56 -13.16
N ASN A 100 2.91 -7.48 -12.62
CA ASN A 100 2.39 -6.95 -11.35
C ASN A 100 0.93 -6.55 -11.57
N THR A 101 0.09 -6.87 -10.59
CA THR A 101 -1.37 -6.79 -10.73
C THR A 101 -1.89 -5.66 -9.86
N LEU A 102 -2.77 -4.83 -10.42
CA LEU A 102 -3.55 -3.85 -9.68
C LEU A 102 -5.01 -4.29 -9.77
N TYR A 103 -5.58 -4.67 -8.64
CA TYR A 103 -7.01 -4.94 -8.49
C TYR A 103 -7.70 -3.65 -8.05
N LEU A 104 -8.44 -3.06 -8.99
CA LEU A 104 -9.30 -1.90 -8.73
C LEU A 104 -10.55 -2.40 -8.00
N ASN A 105 -10.85 -1.86 -6.83
CA ASN A 105 -12.07 -2.18 -6.10
C ASN A 105 -13.27 -1.42 -6.70
N ARG A 106 -14.47 -1.92 -6.44
CA ARG A 106 -15.76 -1.32 -6.85
C ARG A 106 -16.57 -0.84 -5.65
N GLY A 107 -16.00 -0.93 -4.45
CA GLY A 107 -16.59 -0.54 -3.18
C GLY A 107 -17.55 -1.56 -2.57
N ASP A 108 -17.64 -2.77 -3.13
CA ASP A 108 -18.57 -3.82 -2.69
C ASP A 108 -17.92 -5.22 -2.63
N GLY A 109 -16.59 -5.27 -2.60
CA GLY A 109 -15.82 -6.52 -2.58
C GLY A 109 -15.65 -7.16 -3.95
N LEU A 110 -16.08 -6.48 -5.02
CA LEU A 110 -15.77 -6.84 -6.39
C LEU A 110 -14.54 -6.07 -6.88
N PHE A 111 -13.61 -6.80 -7.48
CA PHE A 111 -12.34 -6.28 -7.96
C PHE A 111 -12.15 -6.58 -9.45
N GLU A 112 -11.42 -5.69 -10.12
CA GLU A 112 -11.01 -5.85 -11.51
C GLU A 112 -9.49 -5.73 -11.65
N ASP A 113 -8.85 -6.68 -12.31
CA ASP A 113 -7.45 -6.52 -12.74
C ASP A 113 -7.36 -5.44 -13.83
N ARG A 114 -6.74 -4.31 -13.50
CA ARG A 114 -6.60 -3.12 -14.37
C ARG A 114 -5.15 -2.73 -14.61
N GLY A 115 -4.19 -3.59 -14.24
CA GLY A 115 -2.76 -3.27 -14.33
C GLY A 115 -2.31 -2.90 -15.75
N LEU A 116 -2.94 -3.47 -16.79
CA LEU A 116 -2.59 -3.20 -18.18
C LEU A 116 -3.10 -1.83 -18.63
N GLU A 117 -4.37 -1.53 -18.37
CA GLU A 117 -5.03 -0.28 -18.73
C GLU A 117 -4.42 0.92 -18.00
N LEU A 118 -3.93 0.70 -16.77
CA LEU A 118 -3.32 1.74 -15.94
C LEU A 118 -1.80 1.86 -16.12
N GLY A 119 -1.18 1.04 -16.99
CA GLY A 119 0.24 1.21 -17.39
C GLY A 119 1.28 0.49 -16.54
N LEU A 120 0.88 -0.39 -15.62
CA LEU A 120 1.78 -1.08 -14.68
C LEU A 120 2.25 -2.47 -15.17
N SER A 121 1.48 -3.12 -16.05
CA SER A 121 1.78 -4.49 -16.47
C SER A 121 3.03 -4.63 -17.35
N SER A 122 3.20 -3.78 -18.36
CA SER A 122 4.32 -3.95 -19.31
C SER A 122 5.70 -3.65 -18.69
N PRO A 123 5.87 -2.58 -17.88
CA PRO A 123 7.15 -2.29 -17.23
C PRO A 123 7.59 -3.34 -16.20
N SER A 124 6.64 -4.05 -15.58
CA SER A 124 6.96 -5.06 -14.55
C SER A 124 7.47 -6.38 -15.12
N LEU A 125 7.10 -6.75 -16.35
CA LEU A 125 7.46 -8.05 -16.97
C LEU A 125 8.94 -8.45 -16.90
N PRO A 126 9.92 -7.55 -17.07
CA PRO A 126 11.34 -7.92 -17.05
C PRO A 126 11.89 -8.26 -15.65
N TYR A 127 11.17 -7.90 -14.59
CA TYR A 127 11.70 -7.88 -13.22
C TYR A 127 10.98 -8.85 -12.29
N THR A 128 11.67 -9.29 -11.26
CA THR A 128 11.11 -10.12 -10.18
C THR A 128 10.92 -9.22 -8.98
N ALA A 129 9.66 -8.93 -8.66
CA ALA A 129 9.26 -7.90 -7.72
C ALA A 129 8.92 -8.49 -6.35
N PHE A 130 9.32 -7.81 -5.27
CA PHE A 130 9.05 -8.19 -3.87
C PHE A 130 8.33 -7.06 -3.14
N GLY A 131 9.06 -6.18 -2.47
CA GLY A 131 8.49 -5.07 -1.72
C GLY A 131 7.78 -4.10 -2.65
N THR A 132 6.67 -3.54 -2.19
CA THR A 132 5.90 -2.55 -2.92
C THR A 132 5.19 -1.64 -1.96
N ARG A 133 5.03 -0.37 -2.33
CA ARG A 133 4.28 0.61 -1.53
C ARG A 133 3.64 1.71 -2.39
N TRP A 134 2.39 2.02 -2.08
CA TRP A 134 1.78 3.28 -2.48
C TRP A 134 2.20 4.41 -1.54
N PHE A 135 2.58 5.54 -2.13
CA PHE A 135 2.92 6.79 -1.44
C PHE A 135 2.91 7.96 -2.42
N ASP A 136 2.76 9.16 -1.91
CA ASP A 136 2.76 10.39 -2.69
C ASP A 136 4.18 10.97 -2.63
N TYR A 137 5.02 10.70 -3.63
CA TYR A 137 6.46 11.02 -3.54
C TYR A 137 6.75 12.48 -3.81
N ASP A 138 5.90 13.16 -4.58
CA ASP A 138 6.06 14.56 -4.94
C ASP A 138 5.07 15.49 -4.22
N ASN A 139 4.25 14.95 -3.32
CA ASN A 139 3.23 15.65 -2.55
C ASN A 139 2.16 16.34 -3.42
N ASP A 140 1.81 15.79 -4.59
CA ASP A 140 0.78 16.32 -5.48
C ASP A 140 -0.66 15.90 -5.09
N GLY A 141 -0.78 15.00 -4.12
CA GLY A 141 -2.03 14.47 -3.58
C GLY A 141 -2.47 13.15 -4.21
N TRP A 142 -1.73 12.60 -5.16
CA TRP A 142 -1.98 11.28 -5.75
C TRP A 142 -1.00 10.24 -5.21
N LEU A 143 -1.46 9.00 -5.10
CA LEU A 143 -0.58 7.92 -4.66
C LEU A 143 0.18 7.36 -5.86
N ASP A 144 1.48 7.56 -5.86
CA ASP A 144 2.47 6.91 -6.70
C ASP A 144 2.82 5.52 -6.14
N LEU A 145 3.61 4.75 -6.89
CA LEU A 145 3.94 3.38 -6.53
C LEU A 145 5.45 3.11 -6.67
N VAL A 146 6.06 2.60 -5.61
CA VAL A 146 7.43 2.07 -5.66
C VAL A 146 7.40 0.55 -5.61
N VAL A 147 8.24 -0.09 -6.44
CA VAL A 147 8.42 -1.54 -6.47
C VAL A 147 9.90 -1.87 -6.30
N ILE A 148 10.20 -2.82 -5.43
CA ILE A 148 11.55 -3.28 -5.12
C ILE A 148 11.80 -4.63 -5.73
N ASP A 149 12.76 -4.68 -6.66
CA ASP A 149 13.06 -5.87 -7.42
C ASP A 149 14.34 -6.56 -6.96
N GLY A 150 14.41 -7.85 -7.24
CA GLY A 150 15.57 -8.68 -6.98
C GLY A 150 15.30 -10.13 -7.33
N GLU A 151 16.02 -10.63 -8.32
CA GLU A 151 15.75 -11.91 -8.94
C GLU A 151 16.00 -13.10 -7.99
N VAL A 152 15.31 -14.21 -8.24
CA VAL A 152 15.47 -15.49 -7.51
C VAL A 152 16.17 -16.57 -8.36
N LYS A 153 16.29 -16.35 -9.67
CA LYS A 153 17.02 -17.20 -10.63
C LYS A 153 18.26 -16.49 -11.19
N LYS A 154 19.35 -17.23 -11.37
CA LYS A 154 20.59 -16.66 -11.93
C LYS A 154 20.35 -15.86 -13.23
N ILE A 155 20.79 -14.60 -13.23
CA ILE A 155 20.88 -13.73 -14.40
C ILE A 155 22.20 -14.01 -15.12
N TRP A 156 22.12 -14.72 -16.24
CA TRP A 156 23.31 -15.21 -16.97
C TRP A 156 24.26 -14.11 -17.42
N ALA A 157 23.76 -12.92 -17.76
CA ALA A 157 24.61 -11.80 -18.15
C ALA A 157 25.50 -11.30 -16.99
N GLN A 158 24.97 -11.29 -15.75
CA GLN A 158 25.73 -10.92 -14.55
C GLN A 158 26.74 -12.02 -14.18
N ASP A 159 26.33 -13.30 -14.29
CA ASP A 159 27.21 -14.45 -14.05
C ASP A 159 28.39 -14.47 -15.03
N ALA A 160 28.14 -14.22 -16.32
CA ALA A 160 29.18 -14.11 -17.35
C ALA A 160 30.13 -12.93 -17.12
N ALA A 161 29.65 -11.86 -16.49
CA ALA A 161 30.47 -10.72 -16.07
C ALA A 161 31.24 -10.98 -14.76
N GLY A 162 31.07 -12.14 -14.13
CA GLY A 162 31.75 -12.53 -12.90
C GLY A 162 31.12 -11.95 -11.63
N ASP A 163 29.84 -11.54 -11.67
CA ASP A 163 29.14 -11.07 -10.47
C ASP A 163 28.96 -12.24 -9.47
N PRO A 164 29.42 -12.12 -8.22
CA PRO A 164 29.27 -13.18 -7.21
C PRO A 164 27.82 -13.42 -6.78
N LEU A 165 26.91 -12.47 -7.04
CA LEU A 165 25.48 -12.58 -6.75
C LEU A 165 24.68 -12.11 -7.97
N PRO A 166 24.58 -12.94 -9.02
CA PRO A 166 23.99 -12.58 -10.31
C PRO A 166 22.46 -12.60 -10.26
N LEU A 167 21.86 -11.80 -9.37
CA LEU A 167 20.43 -11.73 -9.07
C LEU A 167 19.92 -10.28 -8.98
N LYS A 168 20.77 -9.30 -9.33
CA LYS A 168 20.52 -7.89 -9.02
C LYS A 168 19.58 -7.26 -10.06
N GLN A 169 18.56 -6.55 -9.61
CA GLN A 169 17.64 -5.78 -10.46
C GLN A 169 17.48 -4.36 -9.90
N PRO A 170 17.23 -3.35 -10.75
CA PRO A 170 16.89 -2.01 -10.29
C PRO A 170 15.49 -2.02 -9.66
N GLY A 171 15.21 -1.16 -8.68
CA GLY A 171 13.82 -0.89 -8.29
C GLY A 171 13.09 -0.05 -9.35
N GLN A 172 11.78 0.06 -9.22
CA GLN A 172 10.91 0.82 -10.12
C GLN A 172 10.13 1.88 -9.34
N LEU A 173 9.91 3.04 -9.98
CA LEU A 173 9.02 4.08 -9.48
C LEU A 173 7.99 4.39 -10.56
N PHE A 174 6.72 4.48 -10.18
CA PHE A 174 5.61 4.79 -11.07
C PHE A 174 4.88 6.01 -10.56
N HIS A 175 4.80 7.05 -11.39
CA HIS A 175 4.10 8.29 -11.07
C HIS A 175 2.63 8.21 -11.49
N ASN A 176 1.72 8.56 -10.59
CA ASN A 176 0.29 8.61 -10.86
C ASN A 176 -0.07 9.94 -11.52
N LEU A 177 -0.68 9.86 -12.70
CA LEU A 177 -1.02 11.04 -13.51
C LEU A 177 -2.29 11.77 -13.03
N GLY A 178 -2.94 11.28 -11.97
CA GLY A 178 -4.18 11.82 -11.42
C GLY A 178 -5.44 11.52 -12.24
N ASP A 179 -5.32 10.65 -13.25
CA ASP A 179 -6.45 10.12 -14.03
C ASP A 179 -6.53 8.58 -13.98
N GLY A 180 -5.91 8.01 -12.93
CA GLY A 180 -5.81 6.57 -12.66
C GLY A 180 -4.68 5.89 -13.42
N ARG A 181 -4.08 6.52 -14.43
CA ARG A 181 -2.94 5.94 -15.16
C ARG A 181 -1.61 6.26 -14.46
N TYR A 182 -0.68 5.32 -14.61
CA TYR A 182 0.70 5.47 -14.17
C TYR A 182 1.64 5.62 -15.36
N GLU A 183 2.73 6.35 -15.15
CA GLU A 183 3.91 6.31 -16.01
C GLU A 183 5.15 5.86 -15.24
N GLU A 184 6.10 5.22 -15.93
CA GLU A 184 7.35 4.83 -15.29
C GLU A 184 8.24 6.06 -15.07
N ALA A 185 8.48 6.39 -13.81
CA ALA A 185 9.30 7.49 -13.34
C ALA A 185 10.64 7.03 -12.73
N THR A 186 11.01 5.74 -12.87
CA THR A 186 12.22 5.11 -12.30
C THR A 186 13.49 5.94 -12.51
N ALA A 187 13.66 6.55 -13.69
CA ALA A 187 14.83 7.37 -14.01
C ALA A 187 14.98 8.64 -13.13
N GLN A 188 13.92 9.07 -12.46
CA GLN A 188 13.89 10.26 -11.60
C GLN A 188 14.30 9.95 -10.15
N ALA A 189 14.17 8.69 -9.69
CA ALA A 189 14.38 8.28 -8.31
C ALA A 189 15.86 8.26 -7.85
N GLY A 190 16.80 8.41 -8.78
CA GLY A 190 18.24 8.40 -8.49
C GLY A 190 18.84 7.01 -8.20
N PRO A 191 20.15 6.93 -7.92
CA PRO A 191 20.89 5.68 -7.85
C PRO A 191 20.52 4.79 -6.66
N ALA A 192 20.00 5.38 -5.57
CA ALA A 192 19.64 4.58 -4.40
C ALA A 192 18.48 3.60 -4.69
N LEU A 193 17.57 3.94 -5.62
CA LEU A 193 16.55 3.03 -6.14
C LEU A 193 17.06 2.25 -7.36
N THR A 194 17.73 2.93 -8.30
CA THR A 194 18.03 2.37 -9.63
C THR A 194 19.31 1.54 -9.71
N ASP A 195 20.26 1.67 -8.78
CA ASP A 195 21.45 0.81 -8.75
C ASP A 195 21.03 -0.63 -8.45
N PRO A 196 21.30 -1.61 -9.34
CA PRO A 196 20.76 -2.96 -9.19
C PRO A 196 21.20 -3.65 -7.91
N VAL A 197 20.23 -4.21 -7.17
CA VAL A 197 20.43 -4.99 -5.95
C VAL A 197 19.49 -6.19 -5.91
N VAL A 198 19.70 -7.07 -4.92
CA VAL A 198 18.72 -8.11 -4.59
C VAL A 198 17.77 -7.54 -3.53
N GLY A 199 16.92 -6.60 -3.95
CA GLY A 199 15.98 -5.90 -3.08
C GLY A 199 14.85 -6.81 -2.58
N ARG A 200 14.37 -6.57 -1.37
CA ARG A 200 13.25 -7.32 -0.77
C ARG A 200 12.22 -6.38 -0.18
N ALA A 201 12.22 -6.18 1.12
CA ALA A 201 11.23 -5.38 1.82
C ALA A 201 11.35 -3.88 1.52
N ALA A 202 10.21 -3.19 1.46
CA ALA A 202 10.08 -1.74 1.37
C ALA A 202 9.24 -1.23 2.55
N ALA A 203 9.75 -0.23 3.28
CA ALA A 203 9.03 0.44 4.36
C ALA A 203 9.16 1.95 4.20
N LEU A 204 8.07 2.67 4.48
CA LEU A 204 8.01 4.12 4.39
C LEU A 204 8.03 4.77 5.77
N GLY A 205 8.50 6.01 5.82
CA GLY A 205 8.37 6.90 6.95
C GLY A 205 9.05 8.21 6.65
N ASP A 206 8.51 9.31 7.17
CA ASP A 206 9.18 10.61 7.16
C ASP A 206 10.18 10.61 8.33
N VAL A 207 11.46 10.33 8.04
CA VAL A 207 12.47 10.02 9.07
C VAL A 207 13.02 11.29 9.72
N ASP A 208 13.01 12.40 8.99
CA ASP A 208 13.48 13.70 9.47
C ASP A 208 12.36 14.72 9.71
N ASP A 209 11.09 14.29 9.58
CA ASP A 209 9.87 15.07 9.82
C ASP A 209 9.78 16.33 8.92
N ASP A 210 10.24 16.23 7.67
CA ASP A 210 10.29 17.34 6.72
C ASP A 210 9.08 17.41 5.78
N GLY A 211 8.26 16.35 5.77
CA GLY A 211 7.02 16.28 5.03
C GLY A 211 7.05 15.53 3.73
N ASP A 212 8.18 14.91 3.37
CA ASP A 212 8.21 13.94 2.31
C ASP A 212 8.52 12.53 2.84
N LEU A 213 7.87 11.53 2.23
CA LEU A 213 8.00 10.17 2.72
C LEU A 213 9.30 9.56 2.22
N ASP A 214 10.16 9.15 3.14
CA ASP A 214 11.39 8.40 2.85
C ASP A 214 11.10 6.91 2.67
N LEU A 215 12.04 6.24 2.01
CA LEU A 215 11.97 4.82 1.73
C LEU A 215 13.16 4.07 2.31
N VAL A 216 12.87 3.03 3.09
CA VAL A 216 13.86 2.04 3.55
C VAL A 216 13.69 0.75 2.75
N VAL A 217 14.79 0.27 2.17
CA VAL A 217 14.85 -0.96 1.38
C VAL A 217 15.83 -1.95 2.00
N THR A 218 15.36 -3.18 2.23
CA THR A 218 16.26 -4.29 2.62
C THR A 218 16.89 -4.94 1.40
N VAL A 219 18.17 -5.28 1.50
CA VAL A 219 18.93 -5.88 0.41
C VAL A 219 19.57 -7.18 0.88
N ASN A 220 19.28 -8.28 0.18
CA ASN A 220 19.93 -9.55 0.47
C ASN A 220 21.43 -9.47 0.16
N ASN A 221 22.26 -9.87 1.12
CA ASN A 221 23.72 -9.83 1.02
C ASN A 221 24.28 -8.43 0.68
N GLY A 222 23.61 -7.38 1.16
CA GLY A 222 24.02 -5.99 1.02
C GLY A 222 23.57 -5.12 2.20
N PRO A 223 23.95 -3.83 2.21
CA PRO A 223 23.47 -2.89 3.22
C PRO A 223 21.98 -2.57 2.99
N VAL A 224 21.27 -2.29 4.08
CA VAL A 224 19.97 -1.60 4.00
C VAL A 224 20.20 -0.23 3.33
N ARG A 225 19.28 0.17 2.46
CA ARG A 225 19.28 1.48 1.81
C ARG A 225 18.20 2.36 2.44
N LEU A 226 18.57 3.57 2.82
CA LEU A 226 17.65 4.64 3.16
C LEU A 226 17.70 5.66 2.03
N LEU A 227 16.55 5.94 1.44
CA LEU A 227 16.36 6.96 0.41
C LEU A 227 15.64 8.12 1.08
N LEU A 228 16.37 9.23 1.26
CA LEU A 228 15.74 10.47 1.68
C LEU A 228 15.07 11.09 0.47
N ASN A 229 13.74 11.22 0.52
CA ASN A 229 13.00 11.85 -0.55
C ASN A 229 13.26 13.37 -0.52
N GLN A 230 13.22 14.02 -1.69
CA GLN A 230 13.41 15.47 -1.84
C GLN A 230 12.58 16.00 -3.02
N ALA A 231 11.70 15.16 -3.59
CA ALA A 231 10.95 15.48 -4.80
C ALA A 231 9.74 16.38 -4.54
N ALA A 232 9.26 16.43 -3.29
CA ALA A 232 8.10 17.18 -2.87
C ALA A 232 8.31 18.71 -2.74
N ALA A 233 9.50 19.20 -3.08
CA ALA A 233 9.88 20.58 -2.85
C ALA A 233 8.90 21.58 -3.46
N GLY A 234 8.27 22.40 -2.61
CA GLY A 234 7.33 23.46 -3.00
C GLY A 234 5.85 23.07 -2.88
N ASN A 235 5.55 21.80 -2.64
CA ASN A 235 4.22 21.35 -2.24
C ASN A 235 4.06 21.39 -0.72
N ARG A 236 2.80 21.47 -0.28
CA ARG A 236 2.39 21.53 1.12
C ARG A 236 1.94 20.15 1.55
N TRP A 237 2.05 19.88 2.84
CA TRP A 237 1.69 18.57 3.38
C TRP A 237 0.94 18.68 4.70
N LEU A 238 0.31 17.58 5.09
CA LEU A 238 -0.31 17.42 6.40
C LEU A 238 0.03 16.05 6.96
N GLY A 239 0.70 16.02 8.11
CA GLY A 239 0.97 14.80 8.86
C GLY A 239 -0.04 14.61 9.98
N VAL A 240 -0.57 13.39 10.12
CA VAL A 240 -1.54 13.04 11.17
C VAL A 240 -1.12 11.77 11.91
N ALA A 241 -1.07 11.87 13.23
CA ALA A 241 -1.00 10.73 14.14
C ALA A 241 -2.33 10.57 14.88
N LEU A 242 -2.85 9.35 14.97
CA LEU A 242 -4.11 9.07 15.66
C LEU A 242 -3.87 8.47 17.04
N VAL A 243 -4.67 8.90 18.02
CA VAL A 243 -4.64 8.42 19.40
C VAL A 243 -6.05 8.11 19.88
N ASP A 244 -6.24 6.96 20.53
CA ASP A 244 -7.53 6.54 21.07
C ASP A 244 -7.88 7.25 22.40
N GLU A 245 -9.06 6.93 22.96
CA GLU A 245 -9.53 7.52 24.23
C GLU A 245 -8.62 7.20 25.43
N ALA A 246 -7.85 6.10 25.35
CA ALA A 246 -6.90 5.69 26.38
C ALA A 246 -5.52 6.34 26.22
N GLY A 247 -5.32 7.15 25.18
CA GLY A 247 -4.03 7.78 24.89
C GLY A 247 -3.05 6.87 24.14
N LEU A 248 -3.51 5.72 23.62
CA LEU A 248 -2.69 4.80 22.84
C LEU A 248 -2.72 5.16 21.36
N ARG A 249 -1.57 5.02 20.69
CA ARG A 249 -1.47 5.25 19.25
C ARG A 249 -2.31 4.21 18.51
N VAL A 250 -3.16 4.68 17.60
CA VAL A 250 -3.85 3.81 16.65
C VAL A 250 -2.85 3.43 15.56
N THR A 251 -2.73 2.14 15.27
CA THR A 251 -1.71 1.62 14.33
C THR A 251 -2.29 0.74 13.23
N ARG A 252 -3.61 0.57 13.18
CA ARG A 252 -4.32 -0.23 12.17
C ARG A 252 -5.79 0.18 12.09
N GLU A 253 -6.45 -0.23 11.01
CA GLU A 253 -7.92 -0.26 10.84
C GLU A 253 -8.62 1.11 10.81
N ALA A 254 -7.92 2.22 11.07
CA ALA A 254 -8.47 3.56 10.91
C ALA A 254 -8.17 4.12 9.52
N ALA A 255 -9.08 4.94 9.00
CA ALA A 255 -8.89 5.69 7.77
C ALA A 255 -8.98 7.20 8.06
N VAL A 256 -8.15 7.99 7.38
CA VAL A 256 -8.14 9.45 7.46
C VAL A 256 -8.46 9.99 6.09
N ALA A 257 -9.41 10.92 6.03
CA ALA A 257 -9.73 11.68 4.83
C ALA A 257 -9.36 13.15 5.03
N VAL A 258 -8.73 13.77 4.03
CA VAL A 258 -8.59 15.22 3.94
C VAL A 258 -9.60 15.72 2.92
N ASP A 259 -10.62 16.45 3.39
CA ASP A 259 -11.64 17.05 2.54
C ASP A 259 -11.10 18.37 1.95
N LEU A 260 -10.95 18.42 0.63
CA LEU A 260 -10.47 19.59 -0.09
C LEU A 260 -11.63 20.45 -0.61
N ALA A 261 -11.40 21.74 -0.72
CA ALA A 261 -12.34 22.65 -1.36
C ALA A 261 -12.61 22.21 -2.81
N GLY A 262 -13.88 22.09 -3.17
CA GLY A 262 -14.29 21.54 -4.46
C GLY A 262 -14.77 20.09 -4.41
N GLY A 263 -14.76 19.46 -3.23
CA GLY A 263 -15.45 18.20 -2.96
C GLY A 263 -14.64 16.93 -3.17
N ARG A 264 -13.36 17.03 -3.55
CA ARG A 264 -12.44 15.89 -3.56
C ARG A 264 -12.00 15.57 -2.13
N SER A 265 -11.92 14.29 -1.79
CA SER A 265 -11.29 13.82 -0.56
C SER A 265 -10.04 13.02 -0.90
N LEU A 266 -8.97 13.19 -0.13
CA LEU A 266 -7.81 12.30 -0.20
C LEU A 266 -7.91 11.33 0.97
N TRP A 267 -7.73 10.03 0.74
CA TRP A 267 -7.79 9.03 1.80
C TRP A 267 -6.42 8.38 2.05
N ARG A 268 -6.13 8.12 3.32
CA ARG A 268 -4.97 7.32 3.75
C ARG A 268 -5.41 6.40 4.88
N ARG A 269 -4.92 5.16 4.85
CA ARG A 269 -5.12 4.19 5.92
C ARG A 269 -4.01 4.33 6.95
N VAL A 270 -4.38 4.27 8.23
CA VAL A 270 -3.42 4.00 9.30
C VAL A 270 -3.17 2.49 9.28
N GLN A 271 -1.97 2.10 8.87
CA GLN A 271 -1.63 0.69 8.69
C GLN A 271 -0.21 0.40 9.20
N THR A 272 -0.04 -0.85 9.64
CA THR A 272 1.26 -1.45 10.01
C THR A 272 1.41 -2.82 9.34
N ASP A 273 0.83 -2.94 8.16
CA ASP A 273 0.88 -4.10 7.26
C ASP A 273 1.42 -3.69 5.88
N GLY A 274 1.34 -4.61 4.92
CA GLY A 274 1.72 -4.40 3.52
C GLY A 274 3.20 -4.59 3.21
N SER A 275 3.53 -4.47 1.92
CA SER A 275 4.80 -4.81 1.31
C SER A 275 5.19 -6.29 1.52
N TYR A 276 6.47 -6.61 1.37
CA TYR A 276 7.05 -7.94 1.62
C TYR A 276 7.86 -7.92 2.92
N LEU A 277 7.40 -8.61 3.97
CA LEU A 277 8.10 -8.74 5.26
C LEU A 277 8.53 -7.39 5.89
N ALA A 278 7.71 -6.35 5.73
CA ALA A 278 7.95 -5.02 6.27
C ALA A 278 6.72 -4.50 7.02
N VAL A 279 6.97 -3.47 7.83
CA VAL A 279 5.96 -2.59 8.40
C VAL A 279 6.52 -1.17 8.30
N HIS A 280 5.65 -0.16 8.33
CA HIS A 280 6.01 1.23 8.09
C HIS A 280 5.45 2.13 9.18
N ASP A 281 5.80 3.42 9.13
CA ASP A 281 5.31 4.41 10.09
C ASP A 281 3.78 4.49 10.07
N PRO A 282 3.07 4.32 11.21
CA PRO A 282 1.61 4.42 11.26
C PRO A 282 1.09 5.86 11.14
N ARG A 283 1.96 6.88 11.16
CA ARG A 283 1.54 8.26 10.85
C ARG A 283 1.17 8.33 9.37
N VAL A 284 0.04 8.95 9.08
CA VAL A 284 -0.37 9.19 7.69
C VAL A 284 0.10 10.57 7.26
N LEU A 285 0.56 10.67 6.02
CA LEU A 285 0.99 11.91 5.39
C LEU A 285 0.19 12.13 4.12
N PHE A 286 -0.25 13.37 3.94
CA PHE A 286 -0.95 13.82 2.75
C PHE A 286 -0.10 14.88 2.06
N GLY A 287 0.29 14.63 0.82
CA GLY A 287 0.64 15.69 -0.11
C GLY A 287 -0.61 16.46 -0.53
N LEU A 288 -0.47 17.77 -0.70
CA LEU A 288 -1.60 18.68 -0.91
C LEU A 288 -1.37 19.64 -2.08
N GLY A 289 -0.26 19.52 -2.80
CA GLY A 289 0.16 20.47 -3.83
C GLY A 289 0.55 21.84 -3.24
N ALA A 290 0.73 22.84 -4.11
CA ALA A 290 1.34 24.11 -3.72
C ALA A 290 0.44 25.08 -2.92
N ASP A 291 -0.87 25.12 -3.16
CA ASP A 291 -1.81 26.05 -2.51
C ASP A 291 -3.12 25.36 -2.10
N PRO A 292 -3.07 24.47 -1.10
CA PRO A 292 -4.22 23.67 -0.74
C PRO A 292 -5.27 24.45 0.04
N LYS A 293 -6.53 24.03 -0.12
CA LYS A 293 -7.67 24.55 0.62
C LYS A 293 -8.40 23.40 1.28
N LEU A 294 -8.17 23.23 2.57
CA LEU A 294 -8.77 22.17 3.38
C LEU A 294 -10.06 22.66 4.01
N GLU A 295 -11.09 21.83 3.95
CA GLU A 295 -12.37 22.06 4.64
C GLU A 295 -12.42 21.34 5.98
N ALA A 296 -11.87 20.13 6.05
CA ALA A 296 -11.75 19.35 7.29
C ALA A 296 -10.82 18.15 7.12
N VAL A 297 -10.52 17.52 8.25
CA VAL A 297 -10.01 16.15 8.31
C VAL A 297 -11.10 15.27 8.89
N ARG A 298 -11.42 14.16 8.23
CA ARG A 298 -12.31 13.12 8.76
C ARG A 298 -11.47 11.92 9.20
N VAL A 299 -11.88 11.28 10.28
CA VAL A 299 -11.28 10.05 10.78
C VAL A 299 -12.39 9.03 10.93
N VAL A 300 -12.26 7.89 10.23
CA VAL A 300 -13.04 6.68 10.48
C VAL A 300 -12.23 5.83 11.45
N TRP A 301 -12.77 5.63 12.64
CA TRP A 301 -12.13 4.86 13.70
C TRP A 301 -12.30 3.35 13.48
N PRO A 302 -11.49 2.49 14.13
CA PRO A 302 -11.57 1.04 13.94
C PRO A 302 -12.93 0.38 14.25
N ASP A 303 -13.84 1.07 14.94
CA ASP A 303 -15.20 0.59 15.20
C ASP A 303 -16.26 1.17 14.24
N GLY A 304 -15.82 1.80 13.15
CA GLY A 304 -16.67 2.41 12.12
C GLY A 304 -17.21 3.80 12.48
N THR A 305 -17.01 4.28 13.72
CA THR A 305 -17.44 5.66 14.06
C THR A 305 -16.61 6.70 13.32
N THR A 306 -17.27 7.76 12.85
CA THR A 306 -16.60 8.83 12.09
C THR A 306 -16.60 10.14 12.87
N GLU A 307 -15.43 10.79 12.95
CA GLU A 307 -15.27 12.14 13.51
C GLU A 307 -14.75 13.12 12.45
N ARG A 308 -15.23 14.36 12.53
CA ARG A 308 -14.75 15.50 11.74
C ARG A 308 -13.96 16.46 12.62
N PHE A 309 -12.78 16.84 12.16
CA PHE A 309 -11.86 17.78 12.79
C PHE A 309 -11.70 19.02 11.91
N ALA A 310 -11.48 20.16 12.55
CA ALA A 310 -11.04 21.35 11.82
C ALA A 310 -9.64 21.09 11.20
N PRO A 311 -9.32 21.69 10.04
CA PRO A 311 -8.01 21.54 9.43
C PRO A 311 -6.88 21.89 10.40
N PRO A 312 -5.95 20.95 10.69
CA PRO A 312 -4.77 21.24 11.49
C PRO A 312 -3.78 22.15 10.74
N PRO A 313 -2.72 22.64 11.41
CA PRO A 313 -1.62 23.31 10.74
C PRO A 313 -1.02 22.44 9.62
N LEU A 314 -0.76 23.06 8.48
CA LEU A 314 0.00 22.44 7.38
C LEU A 314 1.50 22.46 7.70
N ASP A 315 2.23 21.62 6.98
CA ASP A 315 3.67 21.40 7.08
C ASP A 315 4.12 21.03 8.50
N ALA A 316 3.29 20.23 9.16
CA ALA A 316 3.53 19.75 10.50
C ALA A 316 2.76 18.46 10.77
N TYR A 317 3.28 17.69 11.71
CA TYR A 317 2.54 16.60 12.33
C TYR A 317 1.59 17.13 13.40
N SER A 318 0.33 16.74 13.28
CA SER A 318 -0.70 16.95 14.31
C SER A 318 -1.15 15.61 14.90
N THR A 319 -1.46 15.60 16.19
CA THR A 319 -2.07 14.43 16.84
C THR A 319 -3.56 14.65 17.00
N LEU A 320 -4.37 13.78 16.40
CA LEU A 320 -5.82 13.77 16.56
C LEU A 320 -6.20 12.72 17.60
N HIS A 321 -6.91 13.18 18.62
CA HIS A 321 -7.43 12.32 19.68
C HIS A 321 -8.88 11.96 19.39
N ARG A 322 -9.19 10.68 19.55
CA ARG A 322 -10.57 10.18 19.53
C ARG A 322 -11.43 10.93 20.55
N GLY A 323 -12.61 11.37 20.13
CA GLY A 323 -13.51 12.22 20.91
C GLY A 323 -13.16 13.72 20.87
N GLY A 324 -12.09 14.09 20.16
CA GLY A 324 -11.68 15.48 19.96
C GLY A 324 -12.36 16.16 18.76
N GLY A 325 -13.05 15.39 17.93
CA GLY A 325 -13.78 15.87 16.76
C GLY A 325 -15.29 16.01 17.03
N SER A 326 -16.03 16.41 16.00
CA SER A 326 -17.49 16.31 16.00
C SER A 326 -17.91 15.03 15.30
N LEU A 327 -18.78 14.22 15.92
CA LEU A 327 -19.34 13.02 15.29
C LEU A 327 -20.05 13.36 13.97
N VAL A 328 -19.76 12.57 12.95
CA VAL A 328 -20.45 12.61 11.66
C VAL A 328 -21.53 11.53 11.68
N ALA A 329 -22.75 11.89 11.28
CA ALA A 329 -23.80 10.89 11.12
C ALA A 329 -23.43 9.91 9.99
N PRO A 330 -23.72 8.62 10.15
CA PRO A 330 -23.51 7.62 9.09
C PRO A 330 -24.34 7.94 7.85
#